data_AF-A0A923J3J5-F1
#
_entry.id   AF-A0A923J3J5-F1
#
_cell.length_a   1.000
_cell.length_b   1.000
_cell.length_c   1.000
_cell.angle_alpha   90.00
_cell.angle_beta   90.00
_cell.angle_gamma   90.00
#
_symmetry.space_group_name_H-M   'P 1'
#
loop_
_entity.id
_entity.type
_entity.pdbx_description
1 polymer ?
#
loop_
_entity_poly.entity_id
_entity_poly.type
_entity_poly.pdbx_seq_one_letter_code
_entity_poly.pdbx_strand_id
1 'polypeptide(L)' 'VLFARNTHFYNRISIGKVNVKKGAAEVLAMETMSAMPIEDKVAISLVVVARQGITAIHAGDKIIPIN' A
#
# COMPACT_ATOMS: atom_id res chain seq x y z
N VAL A 1 7.30 2.56 7.51
CA VAL A 1 5.95 3.11 7.24
C VAL A 1 5.55 2.66 5.84
N LEU A 2 4.31 2.22 5.65
CA LEU A 2 3.81 1.79 4.34
C LEU A 2 2.75 2.78 3.86
N PHE A 3 2.84 3.18 2.60
CA PHE A 3 1.90 4.06 1.93
C PHE A 3 1.28 3.33 0.73
N ALA A 4 -0.04 3.43 0.58
CA ALA A 4 -0.73 3.01 -0.61
C ALA A 4 -1.43 4.22 -1.25
N ARG A 5 -1.19 4.42 -2.55
CA ARG A 5 -1.79 5.49 -3.35
C ARG A 5 -2.08 5.00 -4.77
N ASN A 6 -3.18 5.47 -5.35
CA ASN A 6 -3.45 5.37 -6.78
C ASN A 6 -2.91 6.65 -7.42
N THR A 7 -2.17 6.53 -8.52
CA THR A 7 -1.56 7.66 -9.23
C THR A 7 -2.32 8.07 -10.49
N HIS A 8 -3.39 7.35 -10.84
CA HIS A 8 -4.17 7.57 -12.05
C HIS A 8 -5.56 8.14 -11.75
N PHE A 9 -6.22 7.63 -10.70
CA PHE A 9 -7.60 7.99 -10.35
C PHE A 9 -7.71 8.45 -8.89
N TYR A 10 -8.63 9.38 -8.63
CA TYR A 10 -8.95 9.82 -7.28
C TYR A 10 -9.74 8.75 -6.55
N ASN A 11 -9.04 7.86 -5.84
CA ASN A 11 -9.63 6.75 -5.11
C ASN A 11 -9.31 6.86 -3.62
N ARG A 12 -10.30 6.57 -2.77
CA ARG A 12 -10.03 6.31 -1.35
C ARG A 12 -9.49 4.89 -1.24
N ILE A 13 -8.26 4.78 -0.74
CA ILE A 13 -7.63 3.48 -0.45
C ILE A 13 -7.85 3.19 1.04
N SER A 14 -8.13 1.95 1.40
CA SER A 14 -8.08 1.50 2.80
C SER A 14 -7.10 0.36 2.90
N ILE A 15 -6.07 0.52 3.75
CA ILE A 15 -5.19 -0.60 4.10
C ILE A 15 -5.88 -1.37 5.22
N GLY A 16 -6.51 -2.49 4.88
CA GLY A 16 -7.28 -3.30 5.84
C GLY A 16 -6.39 -4.18 6.71
N LYS A 17 -5.24 -4.63 6.19
CA LYS A 17 -4.35 -5.53 6.91
C LYS A 17 -2.92 -5.48 6.38
N VAL A 18 -1.96 -5.65 7.29
CA VAL A 18 -0.57 -5.99 6.95
C VAL A 18 -0.19 -7.26 7.70
N ASN A 19 0.23 -8.30 6.98
CA ASN A 19 0.82 -9.50 7.56
C ASN A 19 2.32 -9.50 7.31
N VAL A 20 3.11 -9.78 8.34
CA VAL A 20 4.55 -10.00 8.16
C VAL A 20 4.80 -11.50 8.22
N LYS A 21 5.21 -12.09 7.09
CA LYS A 21 5.50 -13.53 6.98
C LYS A 21 6.84 -13.75 6.32
N LYS A 22 7.70 -14.56 6.94
CA LYS A 22 9.04 -14.91 6.41
C LYS A 22 9.86 -13.68 5.99
N GLY A 23 9.67 -12.58 6.70
CA GLY A 23 10.28 -11.29 6.43
C GLY A 23 9.70 -10.48 5.26
N ALA A 24 8.65 -10.94 4.59
CA ALA A 24 7.90 -10.11 3.66
C ALA A 24 6.68 -9.46 4.35
N ALA A 25 6.45 -8.17 4.11
CA ALA A 25 5.20 -7.51 4.45
C ALA A 25 4.19 -7.71 3.32
N GLU A 26 3.16 -8.51 3.55
CA GLU A 26 1.99 -8.70 2.70
C GLU A 26 0.95 -7.63 3.05
N VAL A 27 0.63 -6.74 2.10
CA VAL A 27 -0.30 -5.63 2.30
C VAL A 27 -1.61 -5.91 1.58
N LEU A 28 -2.72 -5.94 2.32
CA LEU A 28 -4.06 -5.97 1.74
C LEU A 28 -4.62 -4.55 1.75
N ALA A 29 -4.68 -3.96 0.55
CA ALA A 29 -5.31 -2.67 0.32
C ALA A 29 -6.56 -2.85 -0.55
N MET A 30 -7.62 -2.13 -0.21
CA MET A 30 -8.86 -2.07 -0.98
C MET A 30 -9.04 -0.65 -1.51
N GLU A 31 -9.29 -0.51 -2.81
CA GLU A 31 -9.57 0.79 -3.43
C GLU A 31 -11.07 0.91 -3.73
N THR A 32 -11.67 2.07 -3.45
CA THR A 32 -12.93 2.44 -4.09
C THR A 32 -12.62 2.94 -5.49
N MET A 33 -13.12 2.26 -6.53
CA MET A 33 -12.92 2.71 -7.91
C MET A 33 -13.80 3.95 -8.19
N SER A 34 -13.18 5.13 -8.24
CA SER A 34 -13.81 6.34 -8.78
C SER A 34 -13.28 6.57 -10.20
N ALA A 35 -14.16 7.03 -11.10
CA ALA A 35 -13.79 7.33 -12.48
C ALA A 35 -13.18 8.73 -12.65
N MET A 36 -12.99 9.50 -11.56
CA MET A 36 -12.45 10.85 -11.63
C MET A 36 -10.92 10.80 -11.73
N PRO A 37 -10.33 11.31 -12.83
CA PRO A 37 -8.89 11.45 -12.92
C PRO A 37 -8.39 12.43 -11.84
N ILE A 38 -7.14 12.28 -11.43
CA ILE A 38 -6.54 13.19 -10.44
C ILE A 38 -6.29 14.54 -11.11
N GLU A 39 -6.95 15.58 -10.59
CA GLU A 39 -6.72 16.97 -11.00
C GLU A 39 -5.78 17.67 -10.01
N ASP A 40 -6.28 18.03 -8.82
CA ASP A 40 -5.50 18.80 -7.83
C ASP A 40 -5.30 18.10 -6.47
N LYS A 41 -6.10 17.06 -6.18
CA LYS A 41 -6.13 16.41 -4.86
C LYS A 41 -5.93 14.92 -4.96
N VAL A 42 -5.18 14.38 -4.01
CA VAL A 42 -4.91 12.94 -3.90
C VAL A 42 -5.26 12.44 -2.51
N ALA A 43 -5.79 11.23 -2.43
CA ALA A 43 -5.94 10.50 -1.18
C ALA A 43 -4.77 9.52 -1.03
N ILE A 44 -4.22 9.44 0.19
CA ILE A 44 -3.14 8.51 0.54
C ILE A 44 -3.54 7.79 1.81
N SER A 45 -3.30 6.48 1.84
CA SER A 45 -3.49 5.67 3.04
C SER A 45 -2.17 5.20 3.60
N LEU A 46 -2.07 5.30 4.93
CA LEU A 46 -0.85 5.06 5.68
C LEU A 46 -1.10 4.02 6.76
N VAL A 47 -0.12 3.15 6.96
CA VAL A 47 -0.03 2.28 8.13
C VAL A 47 1.41 2.23 8.64
N VAL A 48 1.56 2.20 9.97
CA VAL A 48 2.84 2.02 10.63
C VAL A 48 2.98 0.55 11.02
N VAL A 49 4.11 -0.05 10.63
CA VAL A 49 4.48 -1.42 10.97
C VAL A 49 5.88 -1.44 11.56
N ALA A 50 6.13 -2.38 12.47
CA ALA A 50 7.46 -2.59 13.01
C ALA A 50 8.42 -3.02 11.89
N ARG A 51 9.55 -2.32 11.73
CA ARG A 51 10.55 -2.60 10.68
C ARG A 51 11.30 -3.90 10.91
N GLN A 52 11.40 -4.35 12.17
CA GLN A 52 12.17 -5.51 12.57
C GLN A 52 11.71 -6.76 11.82
N GLY A 53 12.64 -7.44 11.17
CA GLY A 53 12.38 -8.69 10.45
C GLY A 53 11.77 -8.53 9.07
N ILE A 54 11.39 -7.33 8.61
CA ILE A 54 10.91 -7.11 7.24
C ILE A 54 12.13 -6.93 6.30
N THR A 55 12.20 -7.62 5.18
CA THR A 55 13.25 -7.50 4.16
C THR A 55 12.69 -7.13 2.79
N ALA A 56 11.39 -7.32 2.58
CA ALA A 56 10.70 -6.98 1.34
C ALA A 56 9.21 -6.64 1.58
N ILE A 57 8.59 -5.97 0.61
CA ILE A 57 7.16 -5.72 0.52
C ILE A 57 6.61 -6.54 -0.64
N HIS A 58 5.56 -7.32 -0.40
CA HIS A 58 4.81 -8.01 -1.46
C HIS A 58 3.59 -7.17 -1.85
N ALA A 59 3.57 -6.71 -3.09
CA ALA A 59 2.50 -5.90 -3.66
C ALA A 59 1.91 -6.60 -4.89
N GLY A 60 0.88 -7.43 -4.66
CA GLY A 60 0.37 -8.35 -5.69
C GLY A 60 1.47 -9.30 -6.17
N ASP A 61 1.73 -9.31 -7.47
CA ASP A 61 2.74 -10.18 -8.10
C ASP A 61 4.17 -9.60 -8.03
N LYS A 62 4.37 -8.47 -7.35
CA LYS A 62 5.67 -7.78 -7.26
C LYS A 62 6.28 -7.92 -5.87
N ILE A 63 7.59 -8.12 -5.83
CA ILE A 63 8.41 -8.11 -4.61
C ILE A 63 9.32 -6.89 -4.65
N ILE A 64 9.20 -6.03 -3.64
CA ILE A 64 9.99 -4.79 -3.52
C ILE A 64 10.93 -4.94 -2.31
N PRO A 65 12.25 -5.07 -2.50
CA PRO A 65 13.19 -5.18 -1.39
C PRO A 65 13.23 -3.88 -0.56
N ILE A 66 13.37 -4.02 0.75
CA ILE A 66 13.57 -2.89 1.68
C ILE A 66 15.03 -2.86 2.11
N ASN A 67 15.74 -1.80 1.75
CA ASN A 67 17.09 -1.54 2.24
C ASN A 67 17.13 -1.32 3.77
#